data_AF-A0A3N0YZE7-F1
#
_entry.id   AF-A0A3N0YZE7-F1
#
_cell.length_a   1.000
_cell.length_b   1.000
_cell.length_c   1.000
_cell.angle_alpha   90.00
_cell.angle_beta   90.00
_cell.angle_gamma   90.00
#
_symmetry.space_group_name_H-M   'P 1'
#
loop_
_entity.id
_entity.type
_entity.pdbx_description
1 polymer ?
#
loop_
_entity_poly.entity_id
_entity_poly.type
_entity_poly.pdbx_seq_one_letter_code
_entity_poly.pdbx_strand_id
1 'polypeptide(L)' 'MAGMLRTCQLEKMMTKEELEEEQRVQREQLAAIFQLLRDKQDTFGEVTESDLQEQLKLYSI' A
#
# COMPACT_ATOMS: atom_id res chain seq x y z
N MET A 1 10.96 12.12 -4.44
CA MET A 1 9.51 12.01 -4.73
C MET A 1 9.23 11.97 -6.25
N ALA A 2 9.98 11.16 -7.01
CA ALA A 2 9.82 11.03 -8.46
C ALA A 2 9.04 9.77 -8.87
N GLY A 3 8.89 8.80 -7.96
CA GLY A 3 8.11 7.58 -8.16
C GLY A 3 6.59 7.86 -8.22
N MET A 4 6.05 8.63 -7.27
CA MET A 4 4.61 8.97 -7.18
C MET A 4 4.06 9.70 -8.41
N LEU A 5 4.80 10.68 -8.95
CA LEU A 5 4.39 11.39 -10.16
C LEU A 5 4.35 10.47 -11.39
N ARG A 6 5.15 9.39 -11.37
CA ARG A 6 5.26 8.42 -12.45
C ARG A 6 4.09 7.42 -12.41
N THR A 7 3.66 6.99 -11.22
CA THR A 7 2.47 6.15 -11.04
C THR A 7 1.19 6.85 -11.51
N CYS A 8 1.01 8.12 -11.15
CA CYS A 8 -0.20 8.88 -11.49
C CYS A 8 -0.37 9.18 -13.00
N GLN A 9 0.73 9.18 -13.77
CA GLN A 9 0.69 9.27 -15.24
C GLN A 9 0.46 7.90 -15.90
N LEU A 10 0.98 6.83 -15.31
CA LEU A 10 0.77 5.46 -15.78
C LEU A 10 -0.67 5.00 -15.54
N GLU A 11 -1.26 5.29 -14.38
CA GLU A 11 -2.67 4.96 -14.07
C GLU A 11 -3.65 5.51 -15.12
N LYS A 12 -3.37 6.68 -15.72
CA LYS A 12 -4.19 7.29 -16.78
C LYS A 12 -4.08 6.57 -18.14
N MET A 13 -3.07 5.71 -18.31
CA MET A 13 -2.82 4.93 -19.52
C MET A 13 -3.14 3.44 -19.34
N MET A 14 -3.48 2.99 -18.13
CA MET A 14 -3.78 1.60 -17.85
C MET A 14 -5.20 1.23 -18.30
N THR A 15 -5.34 0.01 -18.80
CA THR A 15 -6.65 -0.59 -19.04
C THR A 15 -7.33 -0.89 -17.71
N LYS A 16 -8.66 -1.10 -17.77
CA LYS A 16 -9.44 -1.42 -16.57
C LYS A 16 -8.94 -2.69 -15.86
N GLU A 17 -8.56 -3.71 -16.63
CA GLU A 17 -8.02 -4.97 -16.09
C GLU A 17 -6.66 -4.75 -15.40
N GLU A 18 -5.77 -3.97 -16.01
CA GLU A 18 -4.47 -3.65 -15.40
C GLU A 18 -4.65 -2.82 -14.11
N LEU A 19 -5.61 -1.90 -14.07
CA LEU A 19 -5.91 -1.14 -12.86
C LEU A 19 -6.47 -2.03 -11.74
N GLU A 20 -7.33 -3.00 -12.09
CA GLU A 20 -7.86 -3.98 -11.14
C GLU A 20 -6.74 -4.88 -10.59
N GLU A 21 -5.79 -5.31 -11.44
CA GLU A 21 -4.64 -6.10 -11.02
C GLU A 21 -3.67 -5.30 -10.14
N GLU A 22 -3.38 -4.05 -10.47
CA GLU A 22 -2.59 -3.17 -9.60
C GLU A 22 -3.25 -2.98 -8.24
N GLN A 23 -4.57 -2.75 -8.20
CA GLN A 23 -5.30 -2.67 -6.93
C GLN A 23 -5.22 -3.98 -6.14
N ARG A 24 -5.30 -5.13 -6.81
CA ARG A 24 -5.16 -6.44 -6.17
C ARG A 24 -3.77 -6.62 -5.56
N VAL A 25 -2.73 -6.31 -6.34
CA VAL A 25 -1.32 -6.39 -5.92
C VAL A 25 -1.05 -5.43 -4.76
N GLN A 26 -1.56 -4.20 -4.81
CA GLN A 26 -1.44 -3.24 -3.70
C GLN A 26 -2.06 -3.80 -2.40
N ARG A 27 -3.24 -4.42 -2.47
CA ARG A 27 -3.88 -5.05 -1.30
C ARG A 27 -3.06 -6.21 -0.76
N GLU A 28 -2.49 -7.05 -1.62
CA GLU A 28 -1.62 -8.16 -1.20
C GLU A 28 -0.34 -7.67 -0.52
N GLN A 29 0.29 -6.64 -1.07
CA GLN A 29 1.48 -6.03 -0.46
C GLN A 29 1.16 -5.44 0.91
N LEU A 30 0.01 -4.79 1.07
CA LEU A 30 -0.42 -4.24 2.36
C LEU A 30 -0.68 -5.35 3.39
N ALA A 31 -1.31 -6.45 2.98
CA ALA A 31 -1.50 -7.60 3.85
C ALA A 31 -0.16 -8.20 4.31
N ALA A 32 0.82 -8.30 3.40
CA ALA A 32 2.17 -8.77 3.72
C ALA A 32 2.92 -7.83 4.67
N ILE A 33 2.81 -6.51 4.48
CA ILE A 33 3.36 -5.51 5.40
C ILE A 33 2.74 -5.66 6.78
N PHE A 34 1.41 -5.84 6.86
CA PHE A 34 0.72 -6.02 8.14
C PHE A 34 1.19 -7.27 8.88
N GLN A 35 1.31 -8.38 8.16
CA GLN A 35 1.83 -9.61 8.73
C GLN A 35 3.26 -9.42 9.24
N LEU A 36 4.13 -8.79 8.45
CA LEU A 36 5.52 -8.51 8.85
C LEU A 36 5.61 -7.64 10.11
N LEU A 37 4.74 -6.63 10.23
CA LEU A 37 4.71 -5.74 11.40
C LEU A 37 4.23 -6.50 12.66
N ARG A 38 3.23 -7.37 12.53
CA ARG A 38 2.82 -8.26 13.62
C ARG A 38 3.92 -9.24 14.02
N ASP A 39 4.57 -9.87 13.05
CA ASP A 39 5.65 -10.82 13.29
C ASP A 39 6.87 -10.16 13.95
N LYS A 40 7.04 -8.84 13.75
CA LYS A 40 8.13 -8.04 14.32
C LYS A 40 7.65 -7.06 15.41
N GLN A 41 6.58 -7.40 16.12
CA GLN A 41 6.05 -6.57 17.21
C GLN A 41 7.10 -6.25 18.29
N ASP A 42 8.03 -7.17 18.57
CA ASP A 42 9.13 -6.94 19.52
C ASP A 42 10.10 -5.82 19.08
N THR A 43 10.18 -5.54 17.77
CA THR A 43 11.07 -4.52 17.21
C THR A 43 10.33 -3.19 16.99
N PHE A 44 9.09 -3.25 16.50
CA PHE A 44 8.34 -2.06 16.09
C PHE A 44 7.25 -1.63 17.07
N GLY A 45 7.00 -2.42 18.12
CA GLY A 45 5.86 -2.24 19.02
C GLY A 45 4.57 -2.78 18.42
N GLU A 46 3.48 -2.67 19.19
CA GLU A 46 2.14 -3.02 18.71
C GLU A 46 1.68 -2.01 17.67
N VAL A 47 1.44 -2.48 16.44
CA VAL A 47 0.86 -1.67 15.37
C VAL A 47 -0.58 -2.09 15.20
N THR A 48 -1.49 -1.14 15.45
CA THR A 48 -2.93 -1.39 15.31
C THR A 48 -3.37 -1.21 13.86
N GLU A 49 -4.54 -1.76 13.51
CA GLU A 49 -5.16 -1.54 12.20
C GLU A 49 -5.42 -0.05 11.93
N SER A 50 -5.69 0.74 12.96
CA SER A 50 -5.90 2.19 12.87
C SER A 50 -4.61 2.93 12.46
N ASP A 51 -3.47 2.58 13.06
CA ASP A 51 -2.17 3.19 12.74
C ASP A 51 -1.80 2.96 11.27
N LEU A 52 -2.17 1.80 10.74
CA LEU A 52 -1.95 1.44 9.35
C LEU A 52 -2.91 2.14 8.41
N GLN A 53 -4.18 2.28 8.78
CA GLN A 53 -5.12 3.09 8.00
C GLN A 53 -4.69 4.56 7.92
N GLU A 54 -4.09 5.10 8.99
CA GLU A 54 -3.52 6.45 8.96
C GLU A 54 -2.28 6.54 8.07
N GLN A 55 -1.37 5.57 8.14
CA GLN A 55 -0.24 5.50 7.21
C GLN A 55 -0.69 5.37 5.76
N LEU A 56 -1.69 4.55 5.49
CA LEU A 56 -2.28 4.35 4.17
C LEU A 56 -2.88 5.63 3.59
N LYS A 57 -3.52 6.46 4.43
CA LYS A 57 -4.06 7.76 4.00
C LYS A 57 -2.99 8.69 3.44
N LEU A 58 -1.73 8.55 3.88
CA LEU A 58 -0.60 9.33 3.35
C LEU A 58 -0.16 8.86 1.95
N TYR A 59 -0.56 7.66 1.53
CA TYR A 59 -0.25 7.09 0.22
C TYR A 59 -1.42 7.12 -0.75
N SER A 60 -2.66 7.22 -0.26
CA SER A 60 -3.82 7.49 -1.11
C SER A 60 -3.77 8.92 -1.64
N ILE A 61 -3.59 9.04 -2.96
CA ILE A 61 -3.59 10.29 -3.75
C ILE A 61 -4.98 10.92 -3.78
#